data_AF-A0A914PXB0-F1
#
_entry.id   AF-A0A914PXB0-F1
#
_cell.length_a   1.000
_cell.length_b   1.000
_cell.length_c   1.000
_cell.angle_alpha   90.00
_cell.angle_beta   90.00
_cell.angle_gamma   90.00
#
_symmetry.space_group_name_H-M   'P 1'
#
loop_
_entity.id
_entity.type
_entity.pdbx_description
1 polymer ?
#
loop_
_entity_poly.entity_id
_entity_poly.type
_entity_poly.pdbx_seq_one_letter_code
_entity_poly.pdbx_strand_id
1 'polypeptide(L)' 'MIPWTPETRTVIFSATKAVGALIIAMCVDRGYVKYEDLIISFWPEFGQNGKENITVDWIMTHKVCF' A
#
# COMPACT_ATOMS: atom_id res chain seq x y z
N MET A 1 15.09 -1.64 35.56
CA MET A 1 14.33 -1.55 34.28
C MET A 1 14.25 -0.09 33.91
N ILE A 2 14.40 0.25 32.62
CA ILE A 2 14.22 1.63 32.16
C ILE A 2 12.71 1.90 32.10
N PRO A 3 12.18 2.96 32.72
CA PRO A 3 10.75 3.27 32.68
C PRO A 3 10.32 3.64 31.27
N TRP A 4 9.10 3.25 30.89
CA TRP A 4 8.49 3.69 29.65
C TRP A 4 8.12 5.17 29.74
N THR A 5 8.42 5.91 28.68
CA THR A 5 8.14 7.35 28.58
C THR A 5 7.44 7.66 27.25
N PRO A 6 6.85 8.86 27.08
CA PRO A 6 6.30 9.29 25.78
C PRO A 6 7.30 9.24 24.61
N GLU A 7 8.60 9.31 24.89
CA GLU A 7 9.70 9.26 23.92
C GLU A 7 10.16 7.82 23.61
N THR A 8 9.65 6.83 24.34
CA THR A 8 10.01 5.43 24.13
C THR A 8 9.47 4.95 22.78
N ARG A 9 10.39 4.50 21.91
CA ARG A 9 10.05 4.00 20.58
C ARG A 9 9.88 2.49 20.62
N THR A 10 8.90 1.99 19.88
CA THR A 10 8.68 0.55 19.69
C THR A 10 8.19 0.24 18.29
N VAL A 11 8.26 -1.03 17.91
CA VAL A 11 7.68 -1.54 16.68
C VAL A 11 6.16 -1.52 16.79
N ILE A 12 5.50 -0.88 15.83
CA ILE A 12 4.02 -0.80 15.75
C ILE A 12 3.43 -1.85 14.79
N PHE A 13 4.26 -2.76 14.28
CA PHE A 13 3.88 -3.86 13.40
C PHE A 13 3.04 -3.40 12.21
N SER A 14 1.88 -4.03 11.99
CA SER A 14 0.99 -3.74 10.87
C SER A 14 0.36 -2.36 10.91
N ALA A 15 0.44 -1.60 12.03
CA ALA A 15 -0.02 -0.22 12.05
C ALA A 15 0.73 0.66 11.04
N THR A 16 1.97 0.28 10.67
CA THR A 16 2.72 0.94 9.58
C THR A 16 1.97 0.92 8.24
N LYS A 17 1.07 -0.06 8.00
CA LYS A 17 0.25 -0.12 6.78
C LYS A 17 -0.66 1.11 6.65
N ALA A 18 -1.12 1.69 7.77
CA ALA A 18 -1.94 2.91 7.73
C ALA A 18 -1.15 4.10 7.18
N VAL A 19 0.13 4.22 7.57
CA VAL A 19 1.03 5.26 7.02
C VAL A 19 1.28 5.02 5.53
N GLY A 20 1.50 3.77 5.12
CA GLY A 20 1.62 3.40 3.71
C GLY A 20 0.36 3.73 2.89
N ALA A 21 -0.82 3.44 3.44
CA ALA A 21 -2.10 3.78 2.81
C ALA A 21 -2.31 5.29 2.68
N LEU A 22 -1.88 6.08 3.68
CA LEU A 22 -1.92 7.54 3.59
C LEU A 22 -1.03 8.07 2.46
N ILE A 23 0.15 7.50 2.26
CA ILE A 23 1.03 7.87 1.13
C ILE A 23 0.32 7.64 -0.20
N ILE A 24 -0.33 6.49 -0.37
CA ILE A 24 -1.10 6.21 -1.60
C ILE A 24 -2.26 7.19 -1.74
N ALA A 25 -3.00 7.48 -0.68
CA ALA A 25 -4.09 8.47 -0.71
C ALA A 25 -3.60 9.87 -1.13
N MET A 26 -2.42 10.30 -0.65
CA MET A 26 -1.80 11.55 -1.09
C MET A 26 -1.39 11.53 -2.57
N CYS A 27 -0.91 10.38 -3.08
CA CYS A 27 -0.62 10.24 -4.50
C CYS A 27 -1.90 10.30 -5.35
N VAL A 28 -3.01 9.74 -4.85
CA VAL A 28 -4.32 9.83 -5.50
C VAL A 28 -4.83 11.26 -5.54
N ASP A 29 -4.80 11.95 -4.40
CA ASP A 29 -5.20 13.36 -4.28
C ASP A 29 -4.44 14.27 -5.26
N ARG A 30 -3.15 14.00 -5.44
CA ARG A 30 -2.26 14.74 -6.36
C ARG A 30 -2.36 14.29 -7.82
N GLY A 31 -3.17 13.28 -8.13
CA GLY A 31 -3.36 12.77 -9.48
C GLY A 31 -2.18 11.96 -10.04
N TYR A 32 -1.27 11.47 -9.20
CA TYR A 32 -0.17 10.59 -9.63
C TYR A 32 -0.60 9.14 -9.86
N VAL A 33 -1.69 8.72 -9.22
CA VAL A 33 -2.25 7.37 -9.32
C VAL A 33 -3.77 7.45 -9.15
N LYS A 34 -4.51 6.54 -9.76
CA LYS A 34 -5.93 6.31 -9.50
C LYS A 34 -6.12 4.91 -8.94
N TYR A 35 -7.16 4.71 -8.15
CA TYR A 35 -7.45 3.39 -7.60
C TYR A 35 -7.82 2.37 -8.69
N GLU A 36 -8.33 2.84 -9.81
CA GLU A 36 -8.69 2.06 -11.00
C GLU A 36 -7.48 1.77 -11.90
N ASP A 37 -6.33 2.41 -11.67
CA ASP A 37 -5.13 2.15 -12.48
C ASP A 37 -4.69 0.70 -12.30
N LEU A 38 -4.25 0.09 -13.40
CA LEU A 38 -3.66 -1.23 -13.38
C LEU A 38 -2.25 -1.16 -12.79
N ILE A 39 -1.89 -2.13 -11.94
CA ILE A 39 -0.54 -2.21 -11.38
C ILE A 39 0.51 -2.35 -12.48
N ILE A 40 0.17 -3.02 -13.58
CA ILE A 40 1.06 -3.18 -14.74
C ILE A 40 1.41 -1.85 -15.44
N SER A 41 0.64 -0.78 -15.22
CA SER A 41 0.98 0.55 -15.72
C SER A 41 2.19 1.15 -14.98
N PHE A 42 2.46 0.71 -13.76
CA PHE A 42 3.60 1.12 -12.94
C PHE A 42 4.71 0.06 -12.89
N TRP A 43 4.31 -1.21 -12.94
CA TRP A 43 5.20 -2.37 -12.80
C TRP A 43 4.78 -3.48 -13.78
N PRO A 44 5.23 -3.43 -15.05
CA PRO A 44 4.79 -4.35 -16.10
C PRO A 44 5.00 -5.84 -15.76
N GLU A 45 6.11 -6.19 -15.11
CA GLU A 45 6.44 -7.57 -14.74
C GLU A 45 5.48 -8.14 -13.70
N PHE A 46 4.75 -7.30 -12.96
CA PHE A 46 3.69 -7.76 -12.06
C PHE A 46 2.64 -8.58 -12.80
N GLY A 47 2.37 -8.30 -14.08
CA GLY A 47 1.30 -8.92 -14.87
C GLY A 47 1.48 -10.42 -15.14
N GLN A 48 2.64 -11.00 -14.86
CA GLN A 48 2.89 -12.43 -15.05
C GLN A 48 1.89 -13.31 -14.27
N ASN A 49 1.66 -14.54 -14.71
CA ASN A 49 0.76 -15.50 -14.06
C ASN A 49 -0.70 -15.00 -13.88
N GLY A 50 -1.25 -14.31 -14.88
CA GLY A 50 -2.67 -13.90 -14.88
C GLY A 50 -2.98 -12.66 -14.03
N LYS A 51 -1.98 -11.81 -13.76
CA LYS A 51 -2.10 -10.63 -12.87
C LYS A 51 -2.24 -9.31 -13.64
N GLU A 52 -2.46 -9.36 -14.94
CA GLU A 52 -2.51 -8.19 -15.83
C GLU A 52 -3.65 -7.22 -15.52
N ASN A 53 -4.74 -7.70 -14.90
CA ASN A 53 -5.95 -6.90 -14.63
C ASN A 53 -6.04 -6.40 -13.18
N ILE A 54 -4.99 -6.59 -12.37
CA ILE A 54 -5.00 -6.16 -10.97
C ILE A 54 -4.89 -4.64 -10.86
N THR A 55 -5.82 -4.03 -10.14
CA THR A 55 -5.83 -2.58 -9.90
C THR A 55 -5.15 -2.20 -8.59
N VAL A 56 -4.85 -0.91 -8.44
CA VAL A 56 -4.37 -0.33 -7.18
C VAL A 56 -5.38 -0.57 -6.04
N ASP A 57 -6.69 -0.43 -6.27
CA ASP A 57 -7.73 -0.76 -5.27
C ASP A 57 -7.58 -2.18 -4.72
N TRP A 58 -7.37 -3.16 -5.61
CA TRP A 58 -7.31 -4.56 -5.19
C TRP A 58 -6.09 -4.83 -4.29
N ILE A 59 -4.96 -4.18 -4.57
CA ILE A 59 -3.77 -4.21 -3.69
C ILE A 59 -4.08 -3.56 -2.34
N MET A 60 -4.67 -2.36 -2.35
CA MET A 60 -4.96 -1.61 -1.13
C MET A 60 -5.98 -2.29 -0.22
N THR A 61 -6.90 -3.06 -0.81
CA THR A 61 -8.00 -3.72 -0.10
C THR A 61 -7.81 -5.23 0.09
N HIS A 62 -6.62 -5.77 -0.24
CA HIS A 62 -6.30 -7.20 -0.10
C HIS A 62 -7.27 -8.13 -0.84
N LYS A 63 -7.80 -7.70 -2.01
CA LYS A 63 -8.73 -8.50 -2.83
C LYS A 63 -8.03 -9.41 -3.84
N VAL A 64 -6.71 -9.28 -3.95
CA VAL A 64 -5.95 -10.08 -4.91
C VAL A 64 -5.89 -11.54 -4.44
N CYS A 65 -6.54 -12.43 -5.18
CA CYS A 65 -6.46 -13.88 -5.00
C CYS A 65 -5.87 -14.50 -6.28
N PHE A 66 -5.02 -15.52 -6.12
CA PHE A 66 -4.40 -16.29 -7.20
C PHE A 66 -4.69 -17.77 -7.00
#